data_AF-I1XK60-F1
#
_entry.id   AF-I1XK60-F1
#
_cell.length_a   1.000
_cell.length_b   1.000
_cell.length_c   1.000
_cell.angle_alpha   90.00
_cell.angle_beta   90.00
_cell.angle_gamma   90.00
#
_symmetry.space_group_name_H-M   'P 1'
#
loop_
_entity.id
_entity.type
_entity.pdbx_description
1 polymer ?
#
loop_
_entity_poly.entity_id
_entity_poly.type
_entity_poly.pdbx_seq_one_letter_code
_entity_poly.pdbx_strand_id
1 'polypeptide(L)'
;MRPSEEERLAMVGIALELFPPSIKNTLISTSAFRNKLGIALDSKLSVQNLNISFKRSELFNSVRESAANNNKVVKIQDNNQNIWDLTLENHSEYGYVVRLSNESETIILDDFWPFSVVTNERLSIFNLESSKRQLPYSDVSYWRKKLKVAQLTDDEINDLQDDLNNTPYYITEKLDQEIDQGVNKLETMVPQNIKYYERLIGIHKDSKNISEYSQSELKVHLDTLLHHDAFAGIESALLMSSHSAIIKSLGEIEIDESVLIKVFENLSTQGELISQTGLVELGITLLETYPDLGPCIKKLLLKLVDKNEYKWDLLNALIILVDSELALLQLFQDKPTFYRRLASYTQAALIHKCILRKDVVPDNNFTRMILDSHTMTFYCQSLIDLRLDPFWFPDYQSTKQLKSELVGRLYTSALKFKNQLNQLKLGELFFDTDGSSPAPYFELEVNFMLPGPLEGNIPVQKIPPELYKEVIKEEFQLNLKGIAPLINFSQICMLEDEYIDQLIVILKDAKHQLYKTTQQDEILSILIGLASVAARTRNTELAAQVGILARRYRNYVGEHSQVTLLGIGLYAAAAHIELEEWLKYSGDWISELVYLPTEGDEAKNLKNWLDLLTTFEPRLYCKCGRALAALE
;
A
#
# COMPACT_ATOMS: atom_id res chain seq x y z
N MET A 1 43.78 12.29 28.03
CA MET A 1 42.62 12.27 28.96
C MET A 1 41.40 11.88 28.15
N ARG A 2 40.53 11.02 28.68
CA ARG A 2 39.21 10.80 28.06
C ARG A 2 38.32 11.99 28.45
N PRO A 3 37.56 12.57 27.51
CA PRO A 3 36.65 13.67 27.81
C PRO A 3 35.63 13.26 28.88
N SER A 4 35.21 14.22 29.70
CA SER A 4 34.13 14.03 30.67
C SER A 4 32.80 13.74 29.94
N GLU A 5 31.81 13.28 30.69
CA GLU A 5 30.47 13.01 30.13
C GLU A 5 29.83 14.29 29.58
N GLU A 6 29.95 15.41 30.29
CA GLU A 6 29.51 16.74 29.84
C GLU A 6 30.27 17.21 28.58
N GLU A 7 31.58 17.01 28.52
CA GLU A 7 32.39 17.36 27.34
C GLU A 7 31.97 16.51 26.12
N ARG A 8 31.66 15.22 26.32
CA ARG A 8 31.13 14.35 25.26
C ARG A 8 29.78 14.82 24.76
N LEU A 9 28.85 15.15 25.65
CA LEU A 9 27.52 15.63 25.26
C LEU A 9 27.57 16.97 24.53
N ALA A 10 28.46 17.89 24.96
CA ALA A 10 28.69 19.15 24.26
C ALA A 10 29.23 18.93 22.83
N MET A 11 30.20 18.03 22.65
CA MET A 11 30.73 17.69 21.32
C MET A 11 29.66 17.05 20.43
N VAL A 12 28.79 16.20 20.99
CA VAL A 12 27.66 15.59 20.26
C VAL A 12 26.64 16.66 19.83
N GLY A 13 26.34 17.62 20.70
CA GLY A 13 25.46 18.75 20.38
C GLY A 13 25.98 19.57 19.22
N ILE A 14 27.27 19.94 19.26
CA ILE A 14 27.94 20.68 18.17
C ILE A 14 27.95 19.86 16.87
N ALA A 15 28.24 18.56 16.95
CA ALA A 15 28.21 17.69 15.78
C ALA A 15 26.81 17.58 15.16
N LEU A 16 25.77 17.54 15.99
CA LEU A 16 24.37 17.49 15.55
C LEU A 16 23.92 18.79 14.87
N GLU A 17 24.51 19.94 15.20
CA GLU A 17 24.24 21.22 14.52
C GLU A 17 24.84 21.30 13.11
N LEU A 18 25.78 20.42 12.77
CA LEU A 18 26.32 20.32 11.41
C LEU A 18 25.36 19.61 10.44
N PHE A 19 24.31 18.97 10.97
CA PHE A 19 23.29 18.30 10.16
C PHE A 19 22.04 19.17 9.99
N PRO A 20 21.36 19.09 8.84
CA PRO A 20 20.03 19.68 8.65
C PRO A 20 19.05 19.26 9.77
N PRO A 21 18.07 20.11 10.14
CA PRO A 21 17.12 19.81 11.20
C PRO A 21 16.40 18.47 11.05
N SER A 22 16.12 18.03 9.82
CA SER A 22 15.51 16.73 9.54
C SER A 22 16.40 15.57 10.02
N ILE A 23 17.66 15.52 9.57
CA ILE A 23 18.62 14.49 9.97
C ILE A 23 18.89 14.56 11.48
N LYS A 24 19.05 15.78 12.03
CA LYS A 24 19.22 16.00 13.47
C LYS A 24 18.07 15.40 14.27
N ASN A 25 16.83 15.69 13.89
CA ASN A 25 15.64 15.22 14.60
C ASN A 25 15.50 13.69 14.50
N THR A 26 15.77 13.09 13.34
CA THR A 26 15.78 11.63 13.14
C THR A 26 16.83 10.92 14.00
N LEU A 27 18.05 11.48 14.08
CA LEU A 27 19.10 10.92 14.94
C LEU A 27 18.71 11.01 16.42
N ILE A 28 18.20 12.17 16.84
CA ILE A 28 17.78 12.41 18.22
C ILE A 28 16.59 11.52 18.61
N SER A 29 15.65 11.26 17.71
CA SER A 29 14.48 10.40 17.98
C SER A 29 14.83 8.92 18.13
N THR A 30 16.02 8.47 17.71
CA THR A 30 16.44 7.08 17.80
C THR A 30 16.98 6.70 19.19
N SER A 31 16.30 5.79 19.92
CA SER A 31 16.71 5.35 21.27
C SER A 31 18.11 4.73 21.30
N ALA A 32 18.48 3.92 20.30
CA ALA A 32 19.82 3.35 20.19
C ALA A 32 20.92 4.42 20.06
N PHE A 33 20.66 5.49 19.28
CA PHE A 33 21.60 6.62 19.13
C PHE A 33 21.76 7.38 20.44
N ARG A 34 20.63 7.69 21.09
CA ARG A 34 20.61 8.34 22.41
C ARG A 34 21.37 7.55 23.46
N ASN A 35 21.06 6.25 23.59
CA ASN A 35 21.70 5.35 24.55
C ASN A 35 23.20 5.22 24.33
N LYS A 36 23.65 5.18 23.06
CA LYS A 36 25.08 5.14 22.72
C LYS A 36 25.83 6.42 23.13
N LEU A 37 25.15 7.56 23.11
CA LEU A 37 25.73 8.87 23.35
C LEU A 37 25.40 9.47 24.72
N GLY A 38 24.54 8.82 25.53
CA GLY A 38 24.09 9.32 26.83
C GLY A 38 23.12 10.50 26.73
N ILE A 39 22.42 10.68 25.60
CA ILE A 39 21.49 11.80 25.41
C ILE A 39 20.15 11.44 26.06
N ALA A 40 19.76 12.17 27.11
CA ALA A 40 18.41 12.07 27.67
C ALA A 40 17.47 13.05 26.94
N LEU A 41 16.38 12.52 26.36
CA LEU A 41 15.29 13.33 25.83
C LEU A 41 14.17 13.39 26.86
N ASP A 42 13.81 14.59 27.29
CA ASP A 42 12.63 14.81 28.12
C ASP A 42 11.57 15.53 27.27
N SER A 43 10.68 14.74 26.67
CA SER A 43 9.60 15.24 25.83
C SER A 43 8.47 15.84 26.67
N LYS A 44 7.71 16.75 26.07
CA LYS A 44 6.46 17.23 26.66
C LYS A 44 5.33 16.28 26.29
N LEU A 45 4.61 15.78 27.28
CA LEU A 45 3.38 15.02 27.10
C LEU A 45 2.20 15.96 27.27
N SER A 46 1.42 16.16 26.21
CA SER A 46 0.20 16.97 26.24
C SER A 46 -1.04 16.09 26.39
N VAL A 47 -1.98 16.49 27.24
CA VAL A 47 -3.28 15.85 27.32
C VAL A 47 -4.14 16.35 26.17
N GLN A 48 -4.70 15.44 25.36
CA GLN A 48 -5.45 15.83 24.15
C GLN A 48 -6.62 16.75 24.47
N ASN A 49 -6.83 17.75 23.61
CA ASN A 49 -7.91 18.74 23.71
C ASN A 49 -7.93 19.59 24.99
N LEU A 50 -6.87 19.52 25.80
CA LEU A 50 -6.67 20.35 26.98
C LEU A 50 -5.35 21.09 26.86
N ASN A 51 -5.31 22.35 27.31
CA ASN A 51 -4.06 23.13 27.36
C ASN A 51 -3.20 22.71 28.56
N ILE A 52 -2.99 21.41 28.75
CA ILE A 52 -2.27 20.81 29.87
C ILE A 52 -1.14 19.96 29.31
N SER A 53 0.07 20.17 29.81
CA SER A 53 1.22 19.34 29.45
C SER A 53 2.20 19.19 30.59
N PHE A 54 2.85 18.04 30.65
CA PHE A 54 3.85 17.69 31.66
C PHE A 54 5.17 17.36 30.97
N LYS A 55 6.30 17.50 31.67
CA LYS A 55 7.53 16.82 31.23
C LYS A 55 7.36 15.32 31.43
N ARG A 56 7.80 14.52 30.46
CA ARG A 56 7.71 13.05 30.51
C ARG A 56 8.35 12.51 31.78
N SER A 57 9.57 12.94 32.08
CA SER A 57 10.33 12.46 33.23
C SER A 57 9.61 12.78 34.55
N GLU A 58 9.07 13.98 34.70
CA GLU A 58 8.34 14.42 35.89
C GLU A 58 7.04 13.63 36.07
N LEU A 59 6.28 13.42 34.98
CA LEU A 59 5.07 12.61 35.02
C LEU A 59 5.39 11.16 35.38
N PHE A 60 6.31 10.52 34.68
CA PHE A 60 6.63 9.11 34.88
C PHE A 60 7.22 8.85 36.28
N ASN A 61 8.07 9.75 36.78
CA ASN A 61 8.58 9.64 38.15
C ASN A 61 7.47 9.81 39.19
N SER A 62 6.54 10.74 38.98
CA SER A 62 5.38 10.93 39.88
C SER A 62 4.46 9.71 39.89
N VAL A 63 4.24 9.08 38.72
CA VAL A 63 3.48 7.83 38.62
C VAL A 63 4.19 6.69 39.35
N ARG A 64 5.52 6.54 39.18
CA ARG A 64 6.31 5.55 39.93
C ARG A 64 6.25 5.78 41.44
N GLU A 65 6.32 7.05 41.87
CA GLU A 65 6.21 7.42 43.29
C GLU A 65 4.83 7.07 43.85
N SER A 66 3.75 7.37 43.12
CA SER A 66 2.40 6.97 43.52
C SER A 66 2.27 5.45 43.63
N ALA A 67 2.76 4.72 42.62
CA ALA A 67 2.74 3.26 42.58
C ALA A 67 3.53 2.60 43.73
N ALA A 68 4.72 3.13 44.04
CA ALA A 68 5.56 2.63 45.13
C ALA A 68 4.95 2.88 46.52
N ASN A 69 4.12 3.93 46.65
CA ASN A 69 3.53 4.36 47.90
C ASN A 69 2.09 3.87 48.12
N ASN A 70 1.70 2.75 47.51
CA ASN A 70 0.33 2.19 47.55
C ASN A 70 -0.73 3.19 47.04
N ASN A 71 -0.48 3.77 45.86
CA ASN A 71 -1.41 4.64 45.15
C ASN A 71 -1.75 5.94 45.91
N LYS A 72 -0.81 6.42 46.73
CA LYS A 72 -0.95 7.72 47.42
C LYS A 72 -0.87 8.87 46.42
N VAL A 73 -1.52 9.97 46.80
CA VAL A 73 -1.50 11.23 46.06
C VAL A 73 -0.09 11.79 46.00
N VAL A 74 0.37 12.11 44.78
CA VAL A 74 1.63 12.80 44.50
C VAL A 74 1.29 14.13 43.84
N LYS A 75 1.93 15.23 44.28
CA LYS A 75 1.71 16.54 43.65
C LYS A 75 2.64 16.70 42.45
N ILE A 76 2.07 17.03 41.30
CA ILE A 76 2.80 17.33 40.07
C ILE A 76 2.42 18.72 39.56
N GLN A 77 3.37 19.41 38.94
CA GLN A 77 3.15 20.71 38.34
C GLN A 77 3.09 20.58 36.81
N ASP A 78 2.10 21.18 36.16
CA ASP A 78 2.07 21.25 34.71
C ASP A 78 3.01 22.35 34.18
N ASN A 79 3.22 22.38 32.86
CA ASN A 79 4.05 23.39 32.20
C ASN A 79 3.48 24.82 32.30
N ASN A 80 2.20 24.97 32.66
CA ASN A 80 1.54 26.26 32.92
C ASN A 80 1.59 26.65 34.41
N GLN A 81 2.36 25.90 35.21
CA GLN A 81 2.56 26.08 36.64
C GLN A 81 1.37 25.72 37.55
N ASN A 82 0.32 25.09 37.02
CA ASN A 82 -0.79 24.60 37.85
C ASN A 82 -0.40 23.31 38.56
N ILE A 83 -0.90 23.14 39.78
CA ILE A 83 -0.63 21.97 40.62
C ILE A 83 -1.78 20.97 40.48
N TRP A 84 -1.41 19.72 40.26
CA TRP A 84 -2.32 18.58 40.11
C TRP A 84 -1.99 17.52 41.16
N ASP A 85 -3.04 16.94 41.74
CA ASP A 85 -2.96 15.74 42.57
C ASP A 85 -3.03 14.52 41.64
N LEU A 86 -1.97 13.70 41.66
CA LEU A 86 -1.79 12.51 40.83
C LEU A 86 -1.96 11.23 41.67
N THR A 87 -2.81 10.32 41.20
CA THR A 87 -2.90 8.94 41.72
C THR A 87 -2.83 7.92 40.60
N LEU A 88 -2.13 6.81 40.83
CA LEU A 88 -2.21 5.63 39.97
C LEU A 88 -3.31 4.71 40.54
N GLU A 89 -4.40 4.53 39.82
CA GLU A 89 -5.56 3.76 40.29
C GLU A 89 -5.79 2.53 39.43
N ASN A 90 -6.25 1.44 40.04
CA ASN A 90 -6.72 0.28 39.30
C ASN A 90 -8.21 0.47 38.97
N HIS A 91 -8.50 0.69 37.70
CA HIS A 91 -9.84 0.79 37.13
C HIS A 91 -10.22 -0.56 36.50
N SER A 92 -11.34 -1.15 36.95
CA SER A 92 -11.75 -2.50 36.53
C SER A 92 -11.93 -2.70 35.02
N GLU A 93 -12.16 -1.61 34.28
CA GLU A 93 -12.38 -1.61 32.83
C GLU A 93 -11.11 -1.32 32.02
N TYR A 94 -10.17 -0.52 32.54
CA TYR A 94 -9.00 -0.02 31.79
C TYR A 94 -7.65 -0.48 32.37
N GLY A 95 -7.69 -1.31 33.42
CA GLY A 95 -6.52 -1.62 34.21
C GLY A 95 -6.02 -0.38 34.97
N TYR A 96 -4.72 -0.13 34.96
CA TYR A 96 -4.14 0.99 35.70
C TYR A 96 -4.23 2.32 34.94
N VAL A 97 -4.86 3.30 35.56
CA VAL A 97 -5.06 4.65 35.04
C VAL A 97 -4.40 5.69 35.94
N VAL A 98 -3.93 6.79 35.34
CA VAL A 98 -3.48 7.97 36.08
C VAL A 98 -4.66 8.92 36.22
N ARG A 99 -5.07 9.20 37.46
CA ARG A 99 -6.03 10.25 37.77
C ARG A 99 -5.28 11.51 38.14
N LEU A 100 -5.57 12.60 37.42
CA LEU A 100 -5.10 13.95 37.70
C LEU A 100 -6.29 14.78 38.16
N SER A 101 -6.22 15.35 39.36
CA SER A 101 -7.28 16.22 39.88
C SER A 101 -6.73 17.54 40.39
N ASN A 102 -7.47 18.63 40.15
CA ASN A 102 -7.28 19.91 40.83
C ASN A 102 -8.63 20.38 41.43
N GLU A 103 -8.71 21.61 41.93
CA GLU A 103 -9.94 22.13 42.55
C GLU A 103 -11.13 22.24 41.59
N SER A 104 -10.88 22.29 40.27
CA SER A 104 -11.90 22.55 39.24
C SER A 104 -12.20 21.36 38.33
N GLU A 105 -11.24 20.44 38.14
CA GLU A 105 -11.27 19.43 37.08
C GLU A 105 -10.65 18.10 37.53
N THR A 106 -11.09 17.01 36.91
CA THR A 106 -10.49 15.68 37.07
C THR A 106 -10.33 15.05 35.69
N ILE A 107 -9.14 14.52 35.42
CA ILE A 107 -8.73 13.92 34.16
C ILE A 107 -8.26 12.50 34.46
N ILE A 108 -8.62 11.56 33.59
CA ILE A 108 -8.17 10.17 33.67
C ILE A 108 -7.37 9.90 32.40
N LEU A 109 -6.14 9.41 32.58
CA LEU A 109 -5.26 8.96 31.52
C LEU A 109 -5.11 7.44 31.59
N ASP A 110 -5.33 6.76 30.47
CA ASP A 110 -5.23 5.31 30.31
C ASP A 110 -3.81 4.86 29.93
N ASP A 111 -3.62 3.53 29.81
CA ASP A 111 -2.36 2.90 29.38
C ASP A 111 -1.13 3.09 30.31
N PHE A 112 -1.35 3.34 31.61
CA PHE A 112 -0.28 3.43 32.63
C PHE A 112 -0.03 2.11 33.38
N TRP A 113 -0.58 1.00 32.92
CA TRP A 113 -0.32 -0.33 33.49
C TRP A 113 1.13 -0.80 33.52
N PRO A 114 2.06 -0.36 32.65
CA PRO A 114 3.47 -0.73 32.78
C PRO A 114 4.10 -0.27 34.10
N PHE A 115 3.52 0.74 34.77
CA PHE A 115 3.99 1.29 36.04
C PHE A 115 3.56 0.51 37.28
N SER A 116 2.62 -0.45 37.17
CA SER A 116 2.22 -1.28 38.31
C SER A 116 3.45 -1.92 38.97
N VAL A 117 3.53 -1.93 40.30
CA VAL A 117 4.63 -2.58 41.03
C VAL A 117 4.49 -4.11 41.03
N VAL A 118 3.30 -4.64 40.75
CA VAL A 118 2.99 -6.07 40.82
C VAL A 118 3.28 -6.75 39.48
N THR A 119 4.31 -7.59 39.44
CA THR A 119 4.73 -8.29 38.21
C THR A 119 3.63 -9.14 37.59
N ASN A 120 2.83 -9.84 38.40
CA ASN A 120 1.75 -10.68 37.88
C ASN A 120 0.66 -9.87 37.18
N GLU A 121 0.35 -8.67 37.69
CA GLU A 121 -0.63 -7.78 37.07
C GLU A 121 -0.11 -7.19 35.76
N ARG A 122 1.15 -6.70 35.74
CA ARG A 122 1.80 -6.23 34.51
C ARG A 122 1.78 -7.31 33.43
N LEU A 123 2.14 -8.55 33.79
CA LEU A 123 2.14 -9.66 32.84
C LEU A 123 0.73 -10.06 32.41
N SER A 124 -0.27 -10.00 33.30
CA SER A 124 -1.65 -10.30 32.97
C SER A 124 -2.21 -9.31 31.95
N ILE A 125 -2.03 -8.01 32.20
CA ILE A 125 -2.48 -6.95 31.29
C ILE A 125 -1.71 -7.02 29.97
N PHE A 126 -0.38 -7.22 30.00
CA PHE A 126 0.39 -7.40 28.78
C PHE A 126 -0.07 -8.61 27.95
N ASN A 127 -0.38 -9.75 28.58
CA ASN A 127 -0.88 -10.91 27.83
C ASN A 127 -2.24 -10.60 27.17
N LEU A 128 -3.11 -9.84 27.86
CA LEU A 128 -4.38 -9.40 27.29
C LEU A 128 -4.15 -8.46 26.09
N GLU A 129 -3.35 -7.40 26.27
CA GLU A 129 -3.06 -6.41 25.22
C GLU A 129 -2.33 -7.03 24.02
N SER A 130 -1.32 -7.87 24.27
CA SER A 130 -0.57 -8.54 23.21
C SER A 130 -1.44 -9.53 22.41
N SER A 131 -2.39 -10.20 23.06
CA SER A 131 -3.37 -11.05 22.39
C SER A 131 -4.38 -10.23 21.60
N LYS A 132 -4.94 -9.17 22.22
CA LYS A 132 -5.90 -8.23 21.61
C LYS A 132 -5.32 -7.62 20.33
N ARG A 133 -4.06 -7.20 20.38
CA ARG A 133 -3.35 -6.53 19.29
C ARG A 133 -2.57 -7.48 18.36
N GLN A 134 -2.68 -8.79 18.57
CA GLN A 134 -2.01 -9.84 17.78
C GLN A 134 -0.50 -9.61 17.59
N LEU A 135 0.20 -9.27 18.69
CA LEU A 135 1.64 -9.02 18.61
C LEU A 135 2.42 -10.30 18.19
N PRO A 136 3.49 -10.16 17.38
CA PRO A 136 4.35 -11.29 17.03
C PRO A 136 4.95 -11.98 18.25
N TYR A 137 5.16 -13.30 18.17
CA TYR A 137 5.72 -14.10 19.26
C TYR A 137 7.10 -13.58 19.75
N SER A 138 7.92 -13.06 18.83
CA SER A 138 9.22 -12.45 19.16
C SER A 138 9.06 -11.28 20.13
N ASP A 139 8.10 -10.40 19.85
CA ASP A 139 7.84 -9.17 20.59
C ASP A 139 7.21 -9.51 21.94
N VAL A 140 6.24 -10.43 21.94
CA VAL A 140 5.65 -10.98 23.18
C VAL A 140 6.73 -11.58 24.07
N SER A 141 7.63 -12.39 23.52
CA SER A 141 8.71 -13.04 24.28
C SER A 141 9.71 -12.02 24.83
N TYR A 142 10.08 -11.02 24.03
CA TYR A 142 10.95 -9.93 24.43
C TYR A 142 10.36 -9.14 25.60
N TRP A 143 9.13 -8.67 25.46
CA TRP A 143 8.46 -7.85 26.49
C TRP A 143 8.13 -8.63 27.75
N ARG A 144 7.71 -9.90 27.66
CA ARG A 144 7.53 -10.76 28.85
C ARG A 144 8.82 -10.92 29.64
N LYS A 145 9.98 -11.02 28.97
CA LYS A 145 11.26 -11.10 29.67
C LYS A 145 11.59 -9.79 30.39
N LYS A 146 11.34 -8.64 29.77
CA LYS A 146 11.57 -7.31 30.36
C LYS A 146 10.65 -7.04 31.56
N LEU A 147 9.35 -7.27 31.40
CA LEU A 147 8.32 -7.03 32.43
C LEU A 147 8.49 -7.89 33.70
N LYS A 148 9.23 -9.00 33.62
CA LYS A 148 9.52 -9.91 34.75
C LYS A 148 10.60 -9.41 35.72
N VAL A 149 11.57 -8.63 35.25
CA VAL A 149 12.85 -8.43 35.97
C VAL A 149 12.87 -7.12 36.78
N ALA A 150 12.41 -6.02 36.21
CA ALA A 150 12.46 -4.69 36.84
C ALA A 150 11.30 -3.80 36.35
N GLN A 151 11.09 -2.66 37.02
CA GLN A 151 10.30 -1.58 36.44
C GLN A 151 10.97 -1.09 35.16
N LEU A 152 10.16 -0.82 34.13
CA LEU A 152 10.66 -0.33 32.86
C LEU A 152 11.20 1.11 33.00
N THR A 153 12.28 1.40 32.31
CA THR A 153 12.79 2.77 32.12
C THR A 153 11.84 3.60 31.25
N ASP A 154 11.95 4.93 31.27
CA ASP A 154 11.08 5.81 30.45
C ASP A 154 11.16 5.47 28.96
N ASP A 155 12.36 5.12 28.47
CA ASP A 155 12.56 4.74 27.08
C ASP A 155 12.01 3.34 26.77
N GLU A 156 12.10 2.38 27.70
CA GLU A 156 11.48 1.07 27.53
C GLU A 156 9.95 1.12 27.57
N ILE A 157 9.36 2.06 28.31
CA ILE A 157 7.92 2.30 28.31
C ILE A 157 7.48 2.86 26.96
N ASN A 158 8.22 3.83 26.42
CA ASN A 158 7.98 4.35 25.08
C ASN A 158 8.13 3.26 24.02
N ASP A 159 9.20 2.46 24.06
CA ASP A 159 9.42 1.37 23.11
C ASP A 159 8.27 0.33 23.17
N LEU A 160 7.75 0.04 24.38
CA LEU A 160 6.60 -0.85 24.57
C LEU A 160 5.31 -0.24 24.00
N GLN A 161 5.04 1.04 24.29
CA GLN A 161 3.89 1.76 23.75
C GLN A 161 3.96 1.85 22.22
N ASP A 162 5.14 2.13 21.66
CA ASP A 162 5.38 2.12 20.22
C ASP A 162 5.09 0.74 19.62
N ASP A 163 5.57 -0.34 20.24
CA ASP A 163 5.25 -1.69 19.77
C ASP A 163 3.75 -2.01 19.88
N LEU A 164 3.04 -1.54 20.91
CA LEU A 164 1.59 -1.73 21.01
C LEU A 164 0.83 -0.88 19.98
N ASN A 165 1.26 0.35 19.72
CA ASN A 165 0.59 1.30 18.85
C ASN A 165 0.85 1.04 17.37
N ASN A 166 2.00 0.45 17.02
CA ASN A 166 2.30 0.06 15.63
C ASN A 166 1.65 -1.28 15.27
N THR A 167 0.33 -1.41 15.48
CA THR A 167 -0.44 -2.63 15.15
C THR A 167 -1.68 -2.30 14.33
N PRO A 168 -2.10 -3.19 13.40
CA PRO A 168 -3.36 -3.04 12.65
C PRO A 168 -4.57 -2.83 13.57
N TYR A 169 -4.58 -3.50 14.72
CA TYR A 169 -5.61 -3.35 15.73
C TYR A 169 -5.71 -1.91 16.26
N TYR A 170 -4.60 -1.33 16.71
CA TYR A 170 -4.58 0.03 17.25
C TYR A 170 -4.98 1.07 16.18
N ILE A 171 -4.47 0.92 14.96
CA ILE A 171 -4.84 1.82 13.86
C ILE A 171 -6.32 1.71 13.52
N THR A 172 -6.91 0.51 13.58
CA THR A 172 -8.36 0.32 13.41
C THR A 172 -9.15 1.06 14.50
N GLU A 173 -8.79 0.89 15.79
CA GLU A 173 -9.46 1.61 16.89
C GLU A 173 -9.33 3.13 16.72
N LYS A 174 -8.14 3.61 16.33
CA LYS A 174 -7.89 5.05 16.13
C LYS A 174 -8.68 5.60 14.93
N LEU A 175 -8.76 4.87 13.82
CA LEU A 175 -9.58 5.26 12.67
C LEU A 175 -11.06 5.31 13.04
N ASP A 176 -11.58 4.31 13.76
CA ASP A 176 -12.97 4.30 14.21
C ASP A 176 -13.28 5.52 15.10
N GLN A 177 -12.37 5.87 16.02
CA GLN A 177 -12.51 7.06 16.88
C GLN A 177 -12.45 8.38 16.08
N GLU A 178 -11.53 8.49 15.13
CA GLU A 178 -11.38 9.67 14.28
C GLU A 178 -12.63 9.88 13.42
N ILE A 179 -13.14 8.81 12.79
CA ILE A 179 -14.38 8.85 11.99
C ILE A 179 -15.58 9.27 12.86
N ASP A 180 -15.73 8.73 14.07
CA ASP A 180 -16.80 9.12 15.00
C ASP A 180 -16.73 10.61 15.39
N GLN A 181 -15.53 11.19 15.40
CA GLN A 181 -15.30 12.61 15.67
C GLN A 181 -15.40 13.50 14.43
N GLY A 182 -15.58 12.92 13.23
CA GLY A 182 -15.57 13.65 11.96
C GLY A 182 -14.20 14.20 11.59
N VAL A 183 -13.12 13.61 12.11
CA VAL A 183 -11.73 13.96 11.82
C VAL A 183 -11.09 12.79 11.06
N ASN A 184 -10.14 13.06 10.17
CA ASN A 184 -9.33 12.01 9.57
C ASN A 184 -7.89 12.51 9.49
N LYS A 185 -6.98 11.90 10.25
CA LYS A 185 -5.56 12.27 10.22
C LYS A 185 -4.82 11.40 9.22
N LEU A 186 -4.05 12.04 8.33
CA LEU A 186 -3.24 11.34 7.33
C LEU A 186 -2.26 10.34 7.97
N GLU A 187 -1.65 10.70 9.10
CA GLU A 187 -0.75 9.82 9.87
C GLU A 187 -1.44 8.58 10.46
N THR A 188 -2.77 8.61 10.64
CA THR A 188 -3.56 7.46 11.08
C THR A 188 -3.97 6.62 9.87
N MET A 189 -4.36 7.26 8.77
CA MET A 189 -4.69 6.59 7.51
C MET A 189 -3.45 5.91 6.88
N VAL A 190 -2.28 6.53 6.97
CA VAL A 190 -1.00 6.02 6.45
C VAL A 190 0.07 6.11 7.54
N PRO A 191 0.17 5.07 8.40
CA PRO A 191 1.15 5.04 9.48
C PRO A 191 2.59 5.13 8.96
N GLN A 192 3.43 5.93 9.61
CA GLN A 192 4.79 6.23 9.12
C GLN A 192 5.86 5.25 9.65
N ASN A 193 5.49 4.03 10.02
CA ASN A 193 6.39 3.06 10.63
C ASN A 193 6.38 1.73 9.89
N ILE A 194 7.54 1.28 9.42
CA ILE A 194 7.65 0.00 8.70
C ILE A 194 7.22 -1.20 9.55
N LYS A 195 7.43 -1.18 10.88
CA LYS A 195 6.98 -2.25 11.78
C LYS A 195 5.46 -2.46 11.74
N TYR A 196 4.70 -1.37 11.56
CA TYR A 196 3.25 -1.45 11.41
C TYR A 196 2.90 -2.30 10.17
N TYR A 197 3.51 -2.00 9.04
CA TYR A 197 3.24 -2.73 7.79
C TYR A 197 3.75 -4.17 7.84
N GLU A 198 4.90 -4.44 8.46
CA GLU A 198 5.39 -5.80 8.67
C GLU A 198 4.42 -6.66 9.51
N ARG A 199 3.66 -6.04 10.42
CA ARG A 199 2.59 -6.69 11.20
C ARG A 199 1.27 -6.77 10.44
N LEU A 200 1.04 -5.86 9.48
CA LEU A 200 -0.14 -5.85 8.63
C LEU A 200 -0.06 -6.89 7.50
N ILE A 201 1.11 -7.02 6.86
CA ILE A 201 1.28 -7.83 5.64
C ILE A 201 2.34 -8.93 5.75
N GLY A 202 3.01 -9.07 6.89
CA GLY A 202 4.14 -10.00 7.10
C GLY A 202 5.48 -9.38 6.74
N ILE A 203 6.59 -9.92 7.28
CA ILE A 203 7.96 -9.40 7.06
C ILE A 203 8.49 -9.91 5.71
N HIS A 204 8.85 -8.99 4.80
CA HIS A 204 9.60 -9.33 3.59
C HIS A 204 11.08 -9.63 3.89
N LYS A 205 11.59 -10.72 3.31
CA LYS A 205 13.01 -11.09 3.39
C LYS A 205 13.67 -10.98 2.01
N ASP A 206 13.38 -11.95 1.14
CA ASP A 206 14.15 -12.14 -0.11
C ASP A 206 13.27 -12.43 -1.33
N SER A 207 11.96 -12.66 -1.15
CA SER A 207 11.06 -12.95 -2.28
C SER A 207 11.03 -11.84 -3.32
N LYS A 208 11.04 -12.23 -4.60
CA LYS A 208 11.11 -11.30 -5.74
C LYS A 208 9.75 -10.90 -6.29
N ASN A 209 8.75 -11.75 -6.10
CA ASN A 209 7.39 -11.55 -6.61
C ASN A 209 6.35 -12.08 -5.61
N ILE A 210 5.08 -11.77 -5.84
CA ILE A 210 3.99 -12.16 -4.94
C ILE A 210 3.83 -13.68 -4.81
N SER A 211 4.18 -14.46 -5.84
CA SER A 211 4.06 -15.93 -5.80
C SER A 211 5.11 -16.58 -4.90
N GLU A 212 6.35 -16.11 -4.92
CA GLU A 212 7.41 -16.53 -3.99
C GLU A 212 7.08 -16.10 -2.56
N TYR A 213 6.62 -14.85 -2.40
CA TYR A 213 6.25 -14.29 -1.10
C TYR A 213 5.12 -15.07 -0.44
N SER A 214 4.07 -15.40 -1.21
CA SER A 214 2.90 -16.11 -0.67
C SER A 214 3.23 -17.50 -0.17
N GLN A 215 4.20 -18.18 -0.79
CA GLN A 215 4.59 -19.56 -0.45
C GLN A 215 5.63 -19.64 0.67
N SER A 216 6.24 -18.52 1.06
CA SER A 216 7.32 -18.48 2.03
C SER A 216 7.02 -17.53 3.19
N GLU A 217 7.38 -16.25 3.09
CA GLU A 217 7.27 -15.31 4.20
C GLU A 217 5.82 -15.08 4.65
N LEU A 218 4.88 -14.95 3.70
CA LEU A 218 3.48 -14.74 4.02
C LEU A 218 2.86 -15.95 4.73
N LYS A 219 3.24 -17.17 4.34
CA LYS A 219 2.70 -18.39 4.97
C LYS A 219 3.00 -18.41 6.47
N VAL A 220 4.22 -18.03 6.85
CA VAL A 220 4.61 -17.88 8.28
C VAL A 220 3.78 -16.82 8.98
N HIS A 221 3.48 -15.72 8.29
CA HIS A 221 2.65 -14.66 8.84
C HIS A 221 1.18 -15.10 9.03
N LEU A 222 0.59 -15.77 8.02
CA LEU A 222 -0.76 -16.33 8.09
C LEU A 222 -0.89 -17.36 9.21
N ASP A 223 0.06 -18.29 9.32
CA ASP A 223 0.10 -19.25 10.43
C ASP A 223 0.09 -18.49 11.76
N THR A 224 0.93 -17.47 11.90
CA THR A 224 0.99 -16.67 13.15
C THR A 224 -0.36 -16.02 13.46
N LEU A 225 -1.03 -15.41 12.49
CA LEU A 225 -2.34 -14.78 12.70
C LEU A 225 -3.39 -15.78 13.16
N LEU A 226 -3.51 -16.92 12.48
CA LEU A 226 -4.54 -17.93 12.74
C LEU A 226 -4.30 -18.67 14.07
N HIS A 227 -3.06 -18.84 14.51
CA HIS A 227 -2.74 -19.49 15.80
C HIS A 227 -3.15 -18.65 17.02
N HIS A 228 -3.20 -17.32 16.91
CA HIS A 228 -3.58 -16.45 18.04
C HIS A 228 -5.10 -16.41 18.24
N ASP A 229 -5.83 -16.12 17.17
CA ASP A 229 -7.28 -16.11 17.13
C ASP A 229 -7.70 -16.43 15.70
N ALA A 230 -8.31 -17.59 15.48
CA ALA A 230 -8.67 -18.02 14.13
C ALA A 230 -9.65 -17.07 13.45
N PHE A 231 -10.63 -16.51 14.17
CA PHE A 231 -11.62 -15.61 13.59
C PHE A 231 -10.97 -14.28 13.18
N ALA A 232 -10.30 -13.60 14.12
CA ALA A 232 -9.63 -12.33 13.85
C ALA A 232 -8.44 -12.48 12.90
N GLY A 233 -7.76 -13.64 12.95
CA GLY A 233 -6.65 -13.99 12.07
C GLY A 233 -7.10 -14.16 10.62
N ILE A 234 -8.23 -14.85 10.36
CA ILE A 234 -8.80 -14.95 9.02
C ILE A 234 -9.25 -13.57 8.51
N GLU A 235 -9.92 -12.77 9.35
CA GLU A 235 -10.30 -11.40 8.92
C GLU A 235 -9.09 -10.56 8.51
N SER A 236 -8.00 -10.65 9.28
CA SER A 236 -6.75 -9.94 8.99
C SER A 236 -6.08 -10.50 7.73
N ALA A 237 -6.11 -11.81 7.55
CA ALA A 237 -5.60 -12.47 6.34
C ALA A 237 -6.35 -12.03 5.07
N LEU A 238 -7.67 -11.85 5.17
CA LEU A 238 -8.51 -11.46 4.04
C LEU A 238 -8.29 -10.00 3.61
N LEU A 239 -7.84 -9.10 4.49
CA LEU A 239 -7.45 -7.74 4.08
C LEU A 239 -6.32 -7.76 3.04
N MET A 240 -5.45 -8.79 3.09
CA MET A 240 -4.35 -8.96 2.15
C MET A 240 -4.80 -9.57 0.82
N SER A 241 -6.06 -9.95 0.64
CA SER A 241 -6.51 -10.79 -0.49
C SER A 241 -6.63 -10.07 -1.85
N SER A 242 -5.80 -9.05 -2.09
CA SER A 242 -5.69 -8.37 -3.39
C SER A 242 -5.11 -9.25 -4.50
N HIS A 243 -4.63 -10.46 -4.19
CA HIS A 243 -4.12 -11.42 -5.18
C HIS A 243 -4.44 -12.89 -4.84
N SER A 244 -4.69 -13.71 -5.87
CA SER A 244 -5.12 -15.12 -5.74
C SER A 244 -4.10 -16.02 -5.02
N ALA A 245 -2.80 -15.76 -5.18
CA ALA A 245 -1.74 -16.52 -4.50
C ALA A 245 -1.83 -16.45 -2.96
N ILE A 246 -2.42 -15.37 -2.42
CA ILE A 246 -2.62 -15.19 -0.97
C ILE A 246 -3.75 -16.09 -0.49
N ILE A 247 -4.86 -16.13 -1.23
CA ILE A 247 -5.98 -17.03 -0.96
C ILE A 247 -5.57 -18.48 -1.08
N LYS A 248 -4.74 -18.82 -2.08
CA LYS A 248 -4.18 -20.16 -2.20
C LYS A 248 -3.40 -20.55 -0.94
N SER A 249 -2.51 -19.69 -0.44
CA SER A 249 -1.74 -19.96 0.78
C SER A 249 -2.63 -20.07 2.02
N LEU A 250 -3.68 -19.24 2.13
CA LEU A 250 -4.65 -19.33 3.22
C LEU A 250 -5.45 -20.63 3.19
N GLY A 251 -5.84 -21.10 1.99
CA GLY A 251 -6.58 -22.36 1.80
C GLY A 251 -5.74 -23.62 2.05
N GLU A 252 -4.41 -23.50 2.20
CA GLU A 252 -3.55 -24.61 2.64
C GLU A 252 -3.54 -24.78 4.17
N ILE A 253 -4.08 -23.83 4.93
CA ILE A 253 -4.17 -23.90 6.39
C ILE A 253 -5.49 -24.57 6.77
N GLU A 254 -5.46 -25.47 7.75
CA GLU A 254 -6.67 -26.10 8.28
C GLU A 254 -7.50 -25.07 9.06
N ILE A 255 -8.74 -24.84 8.61
CA ILE A 255 -9.64 -23.85 9.20
C ILE A 255 -10.96 -24.53 9.55
N ASP A 256 -11.43 -24.33 10.78
CA ASP A 256 -12.73 -24.82 11.24
C ASP A 256 -13.89 -24.17 10.46
N GLU A 257 -14.79 -25.00 9.92
CA GLU A 257 -15.94 -24.58 9.11
C GLU A 257 -16.85 -23.59 9.86
N SER A 258 -17.05 -23.78 11.17
CA SER A 258 -17.90 -22.89 11.97
C SER A 258 -17.29 -21.50 12.12
N VAL A 259 -15.95 -21.39 12.11
CA VAL A 259 -15.25 -20.11 12.11
C VAL A 259 -15.41 -19.45 10.74
N LEU A 260 -15.26 -20.19 9.63
CA LEU A 260 -15.48 -19.65 8.28
C LEU A 260 -16.90 -19.12 8.10
N ILE A 261 -17.92 -19.86 8.54
CA ILE A 261 -19.32 -19.40 8.47
C ILE A 261 -19.50 -18.07 9.22
N LYS A 262 -18.93 -17.94 10.43
CA LYS A 262 -18.97 -16.67 11.18
C LYS A 262 -18.28 -15.53 10.44
N VAL A 263 -17.14 -15.79 9.78
CA VAL A 263 -16.45 -14.78 8.97
C VAL A 263 -17.31 -14.36 7.76
N PHE A 264 -17.97 -15.32 7.09
CA PHE A 264 -18.94 -15.04 6.03
C PHE A 264 -20.09 -14.16 6.52
N GLU A 265 -20.65 -14.46 7.70
CA GLU A 265 -21.71 -13.64 8.30
C GLU A 265 -21.24 -12.22 8.60
N ASN A 266 -20.05 -12.07 9.18
CA ASN A 266 -19.50 -10.77 9.52
C ASN A 266 -19.21 -9.92 8.26
N LEU A 267 -18.46 -10.47 7.30
CA LEU A 267 -18.09 -9.74 6.09
C LEU A 267 -19.28 -9.51 5.14
N SER A 268 -20.33 -10.33 5.23
CA SER A 268 -21.60 -10.06 4.53
C SER A 268 -22.31 -8.80 5.02
N THR A 269 -22.05 -8.33 6.23
CA THR A 269 -22.67 -7.10 6.77
C THR A 269 -21.70 -5.93 6.69
N GLN A 270 -20.48 -6.12 7.18
CA GLN A 270 -19.50 -5.07 7.48
C GLN A 270 -18.20 -5.17 6.67
N GLY A 271 -18.14 -6.07 5.68
CA GLY A 271 -16.93 -6.31 4.90
C GLY A 271 -16.67 -5.28 3.81
N GLU A 272 -15.39 -5.10 3.52
CA GLU A 272 -14.84 -4.35 2.40
C GLU A 272 -14.58 -5.27 1.19
N LEU A 273 -14.48 -4.69 -0.01
CA LEU A 273 -14.51 -5.41 -1.30
C LEU A 273 -13.37 -6.42 -1.52
N ILE A 274 -12.15 -6.15 -1.04
CA ILE A 274 -10.99 -7.05 -1.17
C ILE A 274 -11.25 -8.31 -0.36
N SER A 275 -11.52 -8.18 0.94
CA SER A 275 -11.82 -9.28 1.86
C SER A 275 -13.04 -10.09 1.45
N GLN A 276 -14.09 -9.43 0.95
CA GLN A 276 -15.28 -10.11 0.45
C GLN A 276 -14.96 -10.95 -0.80
N THR A 277 -14.21 -10.39 -1.75
CA THR A 277 -13.72 -11.11 -2.93
C THR A 277 -12.86 -12.31 -2.51
N GLY A 278 -11.87 -12.09 -1.66
CA GLY A 278 -10.99 -13.14 -1.15
C GLY A 278 -11.73 -14.26 -0.42
N LEU A 279 -12.77 -13.93 0.36
CA LEU A 279 -13.55 -14.91 1.08
C LEU A 279 -14.42 -15.77 0.15
N VAL A 280 -15.01 -15.17 -0.89
CA VAL A 280 -15.73 -15.94 -1.92
C VAL A 280 -14.75 -16.86 -2.65
N GLU A 281 -13.58 -16.36 -3.04
CA GLU A 281 -12.54 -17.14 -3.71
C GLU A 281 -12.09 -18.33 -2.84
N LEU A 282 -11.80 -18.09 -1.55
CA LEU A 282 -11.44 -19.12 -0.58
C LEU A 282 -12.57 -20.14 -0.42
N GLY A 283 -13.80 -19.67 -0.23
CA GLY A 283 -14.98 -20.51 -0.08
C GLY A 283 -15.15 -21.47 -1.26
N ILE A 284 -15.01 -20.98 -2.49
CA ILE A 284 -15.05 -21.83 -3.70
C ILE A 284 -14.01 -22.94 -3.62
N THR A 285 -12.79 -22.64 -3.19
CA THR A 285 -11.71 -23.65 -3.10
C THR A 285 -11.95 -24.72 -2.02
N LEU A 286 -12.76 -24.39 -1.01
CA LEU A 286 -13.05 -25.27 0.13
C LEU A 286 -14.41 -25.98 0.00
N LEU A 287 -15.18 -25.76 -1.07
CA LEU A 287 -16.53 -26.31 -1.22
C LEU A 287 -16.60 -27.84 -1.19
N GLU A 288 -15.53 -28.53 -1.61
CA GLU A 288 -15.45 -30.00 -1.53
C GLU A 288 -15.40 -30.48 -0.08
N THR A 289 -14.74 -29.73 0.79
CA THR A 289 -14.60 -30.05 2.22
C THR A 289 -15.78 -29.51 3.04
N TYR A 290 -16.26 -28.31 2.70
CA TYR A 290 -17.27 -27.55 3.44
C TYR A 290 -18.44 -27.13 2.51
N PRO A 291 -19.33 -28.05 2.15
CA PRO A 291 -20.44 -27.77 1.22
C PRO A 291 -21.45 -26.76 1.79
N ASP A 292 -21.53 -26.60 3.12
CA ASP A 292 -22.42 -25.65 3.79
C ASP A 292 -22.00 -24.19 3.58
N LEU A 293 -20.82 -23.93 3.00
CA LEU A 293 -20.42 -22.60 2.54
C LEU A 293 -21.20 -22.13 1.31
N GLY A 294 -21.87 -23.02 0.57
CA GLY A 294 -22.59 -22.68 -0.66
C GLY A 294 -23.60 -21.53 -0.53
N PRO A 295 -24.54 -21.57 0.45
CA PRO A 295 -25.46 -20.46 0.73
C PRO A 295 -24.74 -19.15 1.11
N CYS A 296 -23.63 -19.23 1.85
CA CYS A 296 -22.84 -18.08 2.26
C CYS A 296 -22.16 -17.41 1.05
N ILE A 297 -21.56 -18.22 0.17
CA ILE A 297 -20.98 -17.78 -1.12
C ILE A 297 -22.04 -17.07 -1.97
N LYS A 298 -23.22 -17.68 -2.14
CA LYS A 298 -24.31 -17.08 -2.92
C LYS A 298 -24.71 -15.72 -2.38
N LYS A 299 -24.92 -15.61 -1.07
CA LYS A 299 -25.31 -14.35 -0.42
C LYS A 299 -24.27 -13.25 -0.63
N LEU A 300 -22.99 -13.58 -0.42
CA LEU A 300 -21.91 -12.61 -0.51
C LEU A 300 -21.62 -12.18 -1.96
N LEU A 301 -21.62 -13.13 -2.90
CA LEU A 301 -21.41 -12.85 -4.32
C LEU A 301 -22.45 -11.86 -4.86
N LEU A 302 -23.74 -12.08 -4.55
CA LEU A 302 -24.81 -11.19 -4.99
C LEU A 302 -24.66 -9.76 -4.45
N LYS A 303 -24.03 -9.59 -3.28
CA LYS A 303 -23.71 -8.26 -2.73
C LYS A 303 -22.51 -7.61 -3.44
N LEU A 304 -21.52 -8.40 -3.84
CA LEU A 304 -20.32 -7.91 -4.55
C LEU A 304 -20.63 -7.41 -5.97
N VAL A 305 -21.51 -8.11 -6.68
CA VAL A 305 -21.92 -7.74 -8.05
C VAL A 305 -23.04 -6.70 -8.08
N ASP A 306 -23.50 -6.22 -6.92
CA ASP A 306 -24.49 -5.16 -6.83
C ASP A 306 -23.95 -3.84 -7.45
N LYS A 307 -24.84 -3.01 -7.99
CA LYS A 307 -24.50 -1.80 -8.77
C LYS A 307 -24.07 -0.61 -7.91
N ASN A 308 -23.59 -0.86 -6.70
CA ASN A 308 -23.18 0.19 -5.79
C ASN A 308 -21.76 0.69 -6.12
N GLU A 309 -21.66 1.66 -7.03
CA GLU A 309 -20.39 2.15 -7.56
C GLU A 309 -19.53 2.91 -6.54
N TYR A 310 -20.14 3.56 -5.53
CA TYR A 310 -19.37 4.40 -4.59
C TYR A 310 -18.31 3.61 -3.82
N LYS A 311 -18.56 2.33 -3.51
CA LYS A 311 -17.61 1.49 -2.76
C LYS A 311 -16.36 1.21 -3.58
N TRP A 312 -16.53 1.04 -4.89
CA TRP A 312 -15.45 0.82 -5.82
C TRP A 312 -14.63 2.10 -6.01
N ASP A 313 -15.30 3.24 -6.16
CA ASP A 313 -14.64 4.55 -6.28
C ASP A 313 -13.85 4.91 -5.02
N LEU A 314 -14.46 4.68 -3.84
CA LEU A 314 -13.82 4.91 -2.56
C LEU A 314 -12.57 4.03 -2.39
N LEU A 315 -12.69 2.72 -2.66
CA LEU A 315 -11.54 1.82 -2.56
C LEU A 315 -10.42 2.24 -3.53
N ASN A 316 -10.75 2.59 -4.78
CA ASN A 316 -9.77 3.03 -5.75
C ASN A 316 -9.04 4.31 -5.28
N ALA A 317 -9.77 5.30 -4.78
CA ALA A 317 -9.17 6.52 -4.24
C ALA A 317 -8.29 6.24 -3.01
N LEU A 318 -8.72 5.36 -2.10
CA LEU A 318 -7.92 4.98 -0.94
C LEU A 318 -6.63 4.24 -1.33
N ILE A 319 -6.67 3.39 -2.36
CA ILE A 319 -5.45 2.75 -2.90
C ILE A 319 -4.48 3.83 -3.40
N ILE A 320 -4.95 4.77 -4.21
CA ILE A 320 -4.13 5.88 -4.75
C ILE A 320 -3.56 6.73 -3.60
N LEU A 321 -4.38 7.08 -2.62
CA LEU A 321 -3.96 7.82 -1.42
C LEU A 321 -2.80 7.09 -0.72
N VAL A 322 -3.04 5.87 -0.27
CA VAL A 322 -2.06 5.13 0.53
C VAL A 322 -0.78 4.89 -0.27
N ASP A 323 -0.89 4.48 -1.53
CA ASP A 323 0.27 4.18 -2.36
C ASP A 323 1.15 5.41 -2.61
N SER A 324 0.51 6.57 -2.85
CA SER A 324 1.18 7.85 -3.04
C SER A 324 1.91 8.33 -1.78
N GLU A 325 1.29 8.18 -0.61
CA GLU A 325 1.89 8.56 0.67
C GLU A 325 3.02 7.62 1.06
N LEU A 326 2.87 6.32 0.83
CA LEU A 326 3.95 5.36 1.04
C LEU A 326 5.16 5.63 0.15
N ALA A 327 4.93 6.11 -1.08
CA ALA A 327 5.99 6.54 -1.97
C ALA A 327 6.71 7.78 -1.44
N LEU A 328 5.97 8.78 -0.94
CA LEU A 328 6.53 10.00 -0.34
C LEU A 328 7.34 9.70 0.93
N LEU A 329 6.87 8.79 1.77
CA LEU A 329 7.55 8.40 3.01
C LEU A 329 8.80 7.54 2.74
N GLN A 330 8.94 6.97 1.54
CA GLN A 330 10.04 6.08 1.15
C GLN A 330 10.25 4.89 2.10
N LEU A 331 9.23 4.46 2.87
CA LEU A 331 9.32 3.36 3.84
C LEU A 331 9.76 2.03 3.20
N PHE A 332 9.51 1.88 1.89
CA PHE A 332 9.73 0.66 1.13
C PHE A 332 10.85 0.81 0.08
N GLN A 333 11.73 1.81 0.18
CA GLN A 333 12.73 2.10 -0.86
C GLN A 333 13.63 0.89 -1.22
N ASP A 334 13.97 0.06 -0.23
CA ASP A 334 14.81 -1.14 -0.42
C ASP A 334 13.98 -2.43 -0.61
N LYS A 335 12.68 -2.30 -0.83
CA LYS A 335 11.74 -3.43 -0.98
C LYS A 335 11.21 -3.51 -2.41
N PRO A 336 10.84 -4.71 -2.89
CA PRO A 336 10.27 -4.86 -4.23
C PRO A 336 8.90 -4.16 -4.32
N THR A 337 8.56 -3.67 -5.52
CA THR A 337 7.32 -2.91 -5.79
C THR A 337 6.06 -3.65 -5.34
N PHE A 338 5.97 -4.97 -5.58
CA PHE A 338 4.80 -5.76 -5.17
C PHE A 338 4.56 -5.69 -3.65
N TYR A 339 5.61 -5.58 -2.83
CA TYR A 339 5.47 -5.58 -1.37
C TYR A 339 4.94 -4.24 -0.87
N ARG A 340 5.39 -3.13 -1.47
CA ARG A 340 4.82 -1.79 -1.23
C ARG A 340 3.35 -1.75 -1.64
N ARG A 341 3.00 -2.24 -2.83
CA ARG A 341 1.60 -2.27 -3.30
C ARG A 341 0.72 -3.20 -2.48
N LEU A 342 1.25 -4.33 -1.99
CA LEU A 342 0.52 -5.18 -1.04
C LEU A 342 0.18 -4.41 0.24
N ALA A 343 1.14 -3.62 0.77
CA ALA A 343 0.89 -2.75 1.92
C ALA A 343 -0.18 -1.68 1.60
N SER A 344 -0.08 -1.04 0.43
CA SER A 344 -1.05 -0.03 -0.04
C SER A 344 -2.47 -0.59 -0.11
N TYR A 345 -2.66 -1.73 -0.78
CA TYR A 345 -3.96 -2.36 -0.95
C TYR A 345 -4.54 -2.88 0.37
N THR A 346 -3.70 -3.48 1.22
CA THR A 346 -4.15 -4.00 2.53
C THR A 346 -4.57 -2.87 3.47
N GLN A 347 -3.82 -1.76 3.48
CA GLN A 347 -4.18 -0.60 4.29
C GLN A 347 -5.40 0.12 3.74
N ALA A 348 -5.53 0.26 2.41
CA ALA A 348 -6.74 0.81 1.79
C ALA A 348 -7.98 -0.04 2.12
N ALA A 349 -7.86 -1.38 2.09
CA ALA A 349 -8.89 -2.30 2.56
C ALA A 349 -9.27 -2.04 4.03
N LEU A 350 -8.28 -1.87 4.93
CA LEU A 350 -8.52 -1.60 6.34
C LEU A 350 -9.28 -0.28 6.56
N ILE A 351 -8.87 0.80 5.89
CA ILE A 351 -9.57 2.10 5.96
C ILE A 351 -10.99 1.96 5.39
N HIS A 352 -11.14 1.28 4.27
CA HIS A 352 -12.42 1.04 3.63
C HIS A 352 -13.37 0.26 4.57
N LYS A 353 -12.87 -0.75 5.26
CA LYS A 353 -13.61 -1.48 6.30
C LYS A 353 -14.10 -0.54 7.40
N CYS A 354 -13.25 0.32 7.94
CA CYS A 354 -13.63 1.26 9.01
C CYS A 354 -14.74 2.22 8.56
N ILE A 355 -14.62 2.80 7.36
CA ILE A 355 -15.65 3.71 6.80
C ILE A 355 -16.98 3.00 6.60
N LEU A 356 -16.97 1.81 5.97
CA LEU A 356 -18.19 1.05 5.69
C LEU A 356 -18.91 0.56 6.96
N ARG A 357 -18.17 0.25 8.03
CA ARG A 357 -18.74 -0.20 9.31
C ARG A 357 -19.57 0.88 9.99
N LYS A 358 -19.22 2.15 9.79
CA LYS A 358 -19.92 3.29 10.37
C LYS A 358 -21.12 3.76 9.53
N ASP A 359 -21.38 3.10 8.39
CA ASP A 359 -22.39 3.48 7.40
C ASP A 359 -22.27 4.94 6.95
N VAL A 360 -21.03 5.46 6.99
CA VAL A 360 -20.70 6.79 6.50
C VAL A 360 -20.54 6.67 4.99
N VAL A 361 -21.44 7.28 4.23
CA VAL A 361 -21.25 7.49 2.80
C VAL A 361 -20.41 8.76 2.65
N PRO A 362 -19.13 8.67 2.24
CA PRO A 362 -18.34 9.86 1.99
C PRO A 362 -19.04 10.68 0.92
N ASP A 363 -19.03 12.01 1.04
CA ASP A 363 -19.54 12.83 -0.05
C ASP A 363 -18.69 12.62 -1.31
N ASN A 364 -19.26 12.86 -2.49
CA ASN A 364 -18.51 12.73 -3.74
C ASN A 364 -17.29 13.67 -3.80
N ASN A 365 -17.22 14.69 -2.93
CA ASN A 365 -16.08 15.58 -2.85
C ASN A 365 -14.88 14.91 -2.18
N PHE A 366 -15.07 14.01 -1.21
CA PHE A 366 -13.98 13.33 -0.52
C PHE A 366 -13.12 12.49 -1.47
N THR A 367 -13.75 11.59 -2.23
CA THR A 367 -13.06 10.77 -3.24
C THR A 367 -12.37 11.65 -4.28
N ARG A 368 -13.05 12.68 -4.76
CA ARG A 368 -12.49 13.62 -5.73
C ARG A 368 -11.29 14.39 -5.17
N MET A 369 -11.39 14.89 -3.93
CA MET A 369 -10.30 15.59 -3.25
C MET A 369 -9.06 14.71 -3.15
N ILE A 370 -9.21 13.44 -2.78
CA ILE A 370 -8.11 12.48 -2.74
C ILE A 370 -7.48 12.33 -4.14
N LEU A 371 -8.30 12.10 -5.16
CA LEU A 371 -7.78 11.91 -6.52
C LEU A 371 -7.06 13.17 -7.02
N ASP A 372 -7.62 14.36 -6.76
CA ASP A 372 -7.03 15.64 -7.19
C ASP A 372 -5.67 15.90 -6.51
N SER A 373 -5.47 15.48 -5.26
CA SER A 373 -4.20 15.71 -4.53
C SER A 373 -3.15 14.61 -4.68
N HIS A 374 -3.54 13.35 -4.94
CA HIS A 374 -2.63 12.20 -4.88
C HIS A 374 -2.34 11.55 -6.24
N THR A 375 -3.15 11.78 -7.28
CA THR A 375 -2.99 11.09 -8.58
C THR A 375 -1.62 11.34 -9.22
N MET A 376 -1.12 12.58 -9.22
CA MET A 376 0.19 12.90 -9.82
C MET A 376 1.33 12.17 -9.11
N THR A 377 1.29 12.14 -7.78
CA THR A 377 2.24 11.45 -6.91
C THR A 377 2.25 9.94 -7.16
N PHE A 378 1.06 9.32 -7.16
CA PHE A 378 0.88 7.91 -7.50
C PHE A 378 1.41 7.57 -8.89
N TYR A 379 1.08 8.40 -9.89
CA TYR A 379 1.46 8.16 -11.28
C TYR A 379 2.98 8.28 -11.47
N CYS A 380 3.63 9.29 -10.87
CA CYS A 380 5.08 9.45 -10.92
C CYS A 380 5.83 8.26 -10.31
N GLN A 381 5.43 7.78 -9.13
CA GLN A 381 6.04 6.59 -8.53
C GLN A 381 5.82 5.36 -9.42
N SER A 382 4.61 5.16 -9.92
CA SER A 382 4.28 4.01 -10.77
C SER A 382 5.05 4.00 -12.09
N LEU A 383 5.33 5.16 -12.68
CA LEU A 383 6.19 5.30 -13.86
C LEU A 383 7.63 4.86 -13.60
N ILE A 384 8.17 5.17 -12.42
CA ILE A 384 9.51 4.73 -12.00
C ILE A 384 9.51 3.21 -11.78
N ASP A 385 8.44 2.69 -11.17
CA ASP A 385 8.29 1.26 -10.88
C ASP A 385 8.27 0.39 -12.14
N LEU A 386 7.80 0.90 -13.30
CA LEU A 386 7.80 0.15 -14.58
C LEU A 386 9.18 -0.41 -14.96
N ARG A 387 10.28 0.21 -14.49
CA ARG A 387 11.62 -0.34 -14.65
C ARG A 387 11.74 -1.72 -14.04
N LEU A 388 11.16 -1.98 -12.87
CA LEU A 388 11.17 -3.28 -12.21
C LEU A 388 9.89 -4.10 -12.50
N ASP A 389 8.81 -3.43 -12.87
CA ASP A 389 7.45 -3.97 -12.89
C ASP A 389 6.72 -3.63 -14.23
N PRO A 390 7.21 -4.12 -15.37
CA PRO A 390 6.86 -3.60 -16.71
C PRO A 390 5.47 -4.04 -17.20
N PHE A 391 4.80 -4.97 -16.52
CA PHE A 391 3.52 -5.50 -16.97
C PHE A 391 2.32 -4.72 -16.41
N TRP A 392 2.46 -4.02 -15.28
CA TRP A 392 1.39 -3.24 -14.65
C TRP A 392 1.61 -1.74 -14.79
N PHE A 393 0.69 -1.07 -15.49
CA PHE A 393 0.77 0.35 -15.81
C PHE A 393 -0.11 1.18 -14.87
N PRO A 394 0.26 2.43 -14.55
CA PRO A 394 -0.56 3.29 -13.68
C PRO A 394 -1.98 3.50 -14.21
N ASP A 395 -2.18 3.47 -15.54
CA ASP A 395 -3.51 3.58 -16.16
C ASP A 395 -4.45 2.41 -15.80
N TYR A 396 -3.92 1.31 -15.27
CA TYR A 396 -4.71 0.18 -14.79
C TYR A 396 -5.33 0.45 -13.42
N GLN A 397 -4.88 1.49 -12.70
CA GLN A 397 -5.52 1.90 -11.46
C GLN A 397 -6.75 2.77 -11.73
N SER A 398 -7.87 2.10 -12.04
CA SER A 398 -9.18 2.74 -12.18
C SER A 398 -10.27 1.91 -11.51
N THR A 399 -11.36 2.56 -11.11
CA THR A 399 -12.54 1.88 -10.55
C THR A 399 -13.00 0.72 -11.43
N LYS A 400 -13.10 0.96 -12.75
CA LYS A 400 -13.55 -0.03 -13.72
C LYS A 400 -12.60 -1.24 -13.76
N GLN A 401 -11.29 -0.99 -13.86
CA GLN A 401 -10.30 -2.05 -13.92
C GLN A 401 -10.21 -2.83 -12.59
N LEU A 402 -10.27 -2.14 -11.45
CA LEU A 402 -10.30 -2.77 -10.12
C LEU A 402 -11.49 -3.70 -9.97
N LYS A 403 -12.68 -3.27 -10.42
CA LYS A 403 -13.87 -4.13 -10.47
C LYS A 403 -13.66 -5.33 -11.38
N SER A 404 -13.16 -5.12 -12.61
CA SER A 404 -12.86 -6.20 -13.54
C SER A 404 -11.87 -7.21 -12.98
N GLU A 405 -10.82 -6.76 -12.28
CA GLU A 405 -9.82 -7.62 -11.66
C GLU A 405 -10.42 -8.47 -10.53
N LEU A 406 -11.05 -7.84 -9.53
CA LEU A 406 -11.58 -8.58 -8.37
C LEU A 406 -12.71 -9.53 -8.76
N VAL A 407 -13.65 -9.08 -9.60
CA VAL A 407 -14.76 -9.91 -10.07
C VAL A 407 -14.30 -10.98 -11.06
N GLY A 408 -13.31 -10.66 -11.90
CA GLY A 408 -12.67 -11.60 -12.83
C GLY A 408 -11.94 -12.73 -12.13
N ARG A 409 -11.30 -12.44 -10.98
CA ARG A 409 -10.69 -13.47 -10.13
C ARG A 409 -11.72 -14.49 -9.62
N LEU A 410 -12.91 -14.04 -9.24
CA LEU A 410 -13.99 -14.95 -8.83
C LEU A 410 -14.42 -15.87 -9.98
N TYR A 411 -14.54 -15.31 -11.19
CA TYR A 411 -14.86 -16.08 -12.39
C TYR A 411 -13.77 -17.10 -12.73
N THR A 412 -12.49 -16.70 -12.69
CA THR A 412 -11.35 -17.62 -12.92
C THR A 412 -11.30 -18.74 -11.88
N SER A 413 -11.55 -18.43 -10.60
CA SER A 413 -11.66 -19.44 -9.54
C SER A 413 -12.83 -20.39 -9.81
N ALA A 414 -14.00 -19.87 -10.15
CA ALA A 414 -15.17 -20.67 -10.48
C ALA A 414 -14.92 -21.61 -11.67
N LEU A 415 -14.22 -21.15 -12.72
CA LEU A 415 -13.84 -21.99 -13.86
C LEU A 415 -13.03 -23.21 -13.43
N LYS A 416 -12.09 -23.04 -12.51
CA LYS A 416 -11.26 -24.14 -11.97
C LYS A 416 -12.09 -25.18 -11.22
N PHE A 417 -13.15 -24.74 -10.51
CA PHE A 417 -14.02 -25.60 -9.69
C PHE A 417 -15.41 -25.84 -10.31
N LYS A 418 -15.55 -25.65 -11.62
CA LYS A 418 -16.82 -25.68 -12.36
C LYS A 418 -17.67 -26.93 -12.09
N ASN A 419 -17.05 -28.10 -12.07
CA ASN A 419 -17.76 -29.36 -11.85
C ASN A 419 -18.41 -29.43 -10.46
N GLN A 420 -17.70 -28.97 -9.43
CA GLN A 420 -18.19 -28.95 -8.04
C GLN A 420 -19.31 -27.93 -7.87
N LEU A 421 -19.14 -26.73 -8.43
CA LEU A 421 -20.17 -25.69 -8.44
C LEU A 421 -21.46 -26.18 -9.12
N ASN A 422 -21.36 -26.91 -10.22
CA ASN A 422 -22.52 -27.49 -10.89
C ASN A 422 -23.22 -28.56 -10.05
N GLN A 423 -22.48 -29.43 -9.36
CA GLN A 423 -23.05 -30.44 -8.45
C GLN A 423 -23.83 -29.80 -7.29
N LEU A 424 -23.33 -28.68 -6.76
CA LEU A 424 -23.96 -27.92 -5.68
C LEU A 424 -25.02 -26.91 -6.17
N LYS A 425 -25.35 -26.89 -7.47
CA LYS A 425 -26.29 -25.94 -8.09
C LYS A 425 -25.90 -24.47 -7.88
N LEU A 426 -24.61 -24.18 -7.82
CA LEU A 426 -24.05 -22.83 -7.75
C LEU A 426 -23.49 -22.36 -9.10
N GLY A 427 -23.37 -23.24 -10.10
CA GLY A 427 -22.83 -22.90 -11.42
C GLY A 427 -23.56 -21.76 -12.13
N GLU A 428 -24.89 -21.69 -12.00
CA GLU A 428 -25.70 -20.60 -12.56
C GLU A 428 -25.34 -19.21 -11.99
N LEU A 429 -24.61 -19.18 -10.86
CA LEU A 429 -24.13 -17.93 -10.25
C LEU A 429 -22.84 -17.39 -10.88
N PHE A 430 -22.16 -18.15 -11.72
CA PHE A 430 -20.87 -17.75 -12.28
C PHE A 430 -20.85 -17.83 -13.79
N PHE A 431 -21.69 -18.69 -14.39
CA PHE A 431 -21.72 -18.95 -15.81
C PHE A 431 -23.05 -18.56 -16.44
N ASP A 432 -23.03 -18.26 -17.74
CA ASP A 432 -24.22 -18.13 -18.56
C ASP A 432 -24.96 -19.48 -18.72
N THR A 433 -26.10 -19.46 -19.41
CA THR A 433 -26.96 -20.65 -19.61
C THR A 433 -26.23 -21.80 -20.30
N ASP A 434 -25.24 -21.47 -21.14
CA ASP A 434 -24.49 -22.43 -21.94
C ASP A 434 -23.21 -22.89 -21.21
N GLY A 435 -22.94 -22.29 -20.04
CA GLY A 435 -21.77 -22.57 -19.21
C GLY A 435 -20.45 -22.15 -19.85
N SER A 436 -20.46 -21.35 -20.91
CA SER A 436 -19.26 -21.03 -21.71
C SER A 436 -18.73 -19.62 -21.45
N SER A 437 -19.57 -18.72 -20.93
CA SER A 437 -19.22 -17.32 -20.62
C SER A 437 -19.50 -16.98 -19.15
N PRO A 438 -18.94 -15.87 -18.62
CA PRO A 438 -19.37 -15.34 -17.33
C PRO A 438 -20.86 -15.05 -17.29
N ALA A 439 -21.48 -15.17 -16.11
CA ALA A 439 -22.86 -14.78 -15.91
C ALA A 439 -23.06 -13.28 -16.25
N PRO A 440 -24.18 -12.86 -16.87
CA PRO A 440 -24.33 -11.50 -17.43
C PRO A 440 -24.09 -10.35 -16.44
N TYR A 441 -24.42 -10.55 -15.16
CA TYR A 441 -24.26 -9.53 -14.12
C TYR A 441 -22.80 -9.34 -13.64
N PHE A 442 -21.86 -10.20 -14.07
CA PHE A 442 -20.44 -9.96 -13.83
C PHE A 442 -19.93 -8.77 -14.65
N GLU A 443 -20.57 -8.41 -15.76
CA GLU A 443 -20.19 -7.30 -16.65
C GLU A 443 -18.68 -7.30 -16.99
N LEU A 444 -18.09 -8.50 -17.12
CA LEU A 444 -16.64 -8.66 -17.35
C LEU A 444 -16.27 -8.36 -18.80
N GLU A 445 -15.33 -7.44 -18.97
CA GLU A 445 -14.64 -7.16 -20.22
C GLU A 445 -13.27 -7.87 -20.24
N VAL A 446 -12.63 -7.99 -21.41
CA VAL A 446 -11.32 -8.65 -21.58
C VAL A 446 -10.24 -8.13 -20.62
N ASN A 447 -10.40 -6.90 -20.14
CA ASN A 447 -9.62 -6.25 -19.11
C ASN A 447 -9.37 -7.07 -17.83
N PHE A 448 -10.23 -8.02 -17.46
CA PHE A 448 -9.98 -8.88 -16.29
C PHE A 448 -8.76 -9.80 -16.46
N MET A 449 -8.28 -10.00 -17.69
CA MET A 449 -7.11 -10.79 -18.02
C MET A 449 -5.79 -9.98 -17.93
N LEU A 450 -5.88 -8.67 -17.71
CA LEU A 450 -4.71 -7.83 -17.48
C LEU A 450 -4.02 -8.23 -16.17
N PRO A 451 -2.68 -8.09 -16.10
CA PRO A 451 -1.95 -8.35 -14.87
C PRO A 451 -2.46 -7.44 -13.74
N GLY A 452 -2.55 -7.99 -12.54
CA GLY A 452 -2.88 -7.26 -11.34
C GLY A 452 -1.72 -6.39 -10.81
N PRO A 453 -1.99 -5.51 -9.82
CA PRO A 453 -1.03 -4.57 -9.24
C PRO A 453 0.17 -5.25 -8.58
N LEU A 454 0.04 -6.51 -8.18
CA LEU A 454 1.11 -7.30 -7.55
C LEU A 454 1.84 -8.22 -8.55
N GLU A 455 1.42 -8.23 -9.81
CA GLU A 455 1.89 -9.16 -10.85
C GLU A 455 2.79 -8.50 -11.89
N GLY A 456 3.12 -7.21 -11.76
CA GLY A 456 3.79 -6.48 -12.83
C GLY A 456 5.21 -6.97 -13.17
N ASN A 457 5.81 -7.83 -12.34
CA ASN A 457 7.11 -8.46 -12.56
C ASN A 457 7.00 -9.98 -12.74
N ILE A 458 5.78 -10.51 -12.83
CA ILE A 458 5.50 -11.90 -13.14
C ILE A 458 5.37 -12.03 -14.66
N PRO A 459 6.17 -12.87 -15.31
CA PRO A 459 6.01 -13.12 -16.74
C PRO A 459 4.63 -13.69 -17.05
N VAL A 460 3.94 -13.06 -18.00
CA VAL A 460 2.68 -13.57 -18.56
C VAL A 460 2.92 -14.83 -19.41
N GLN A 461 1.86 -15.59 -19.66
CA GLN A 461 1.94 -16.83 -20.43
C GLN A 461 2.27 -16.55 -21.91
N LYS A 462 2.84 -17.55 -22.61
CA LYS A 462 3.05 -17.46 -24.06
C LYS A 462 1.71 -17.43 -24.80
N ILE A 463 1.71 -16.82 -25.99
CA ILE A 463 0.55 -16.83 -26.89
C ILE A 463 0.17 -18.30 -27.21
N PRO A 464 -1.12 -18.68 -27.03
CA PRO A 464 -1.60 -20.00 -27.45
C PRO A 464 -1.40 -20.24 -28.96
N PRO A 465 -1.02 -21.46 -29.39
CA PRO A 465 -0.80 -21.81 -30.79
C PRO A 465 -1.90 -21.38 -31.76
N GLU A 466 -3.14 -21.42 -31.29
CA GLU A 466 -4.35 -21.16 -32.06
C GLU A 466 -4.52 -19.67 -32.36
N LEU A 467 -3.96 -18.79 -31.52
CA LEU A 467 -4.10 -17.34 -31.61
C LEU A 467 -2.93 -16.65 -32.36
N TYR A 468 -1.86 -17.39 -32.70
CA TYR A 468 -0.72 -16.81 -33.44
C TYR A 468 -1.12 -16.15 -34.75
N LYS A 469 -2.11 -16.70 -35.48
CA LYS A 469 -2.57 -16.13 -36.75
C LYS A 469 -3.28 -14.79 -36.60
N GLU A 470 -3.76 -14.44 -35.41
CA GLU A 470 -4.38 -13.14 -35.16
C GLU A 470 -3.36 -12.05 -34.82
N VAL A 471 -2.23 -12.44 -34.22
CA VAL A 471 -1.05 -11.58 -33.99
C VAL A 471 -0.32 -11.35 -35.31
N ILE A 472 -0.17 -12.41 -36.11
CA ILE A 472 0.59 -12.43 -37.36
C ILE A 472 -0.37 -12.18 -38.53
N LYS A 473 -0.41 -10.94 -39.02
CA LYS A 473 -0.84 -10.69 -40.40
C LYS A 473 0.40 -10.66 -41.29
N GLU A 474 0.33 -11.33 -42.44
CA GLU A 474 1.41 -11.37 -43.44
C GLU A 474 1.84 -9.96 -43.90
N GLU A 475 0.99 -8.94 -43.72
CA GLU A 475 1.32 -7.53 -43.92
C GLU A 475 0.93 -6.70 -42.68
N PHE A 476 1.90 -6.40 -41.80
CA PHE A 476 1.72 -5.40 -40.75
C PHE A 476 1.48 -4.02 -41.39
N GLN A 477 0.30 -3.46 -41.17
CA GLN A 477 -0.01 -2.09 -41.57
C GLN A 477 0.34 -1.14 -40.42
N LEU A 478 1.14 -0.10 -40.70
CA LEU A 478 1.48 0.94 -39.71
C LEU A 478 0.31 1.91 -39.49
N ASN A 479 -0.79 1.40 -38.96
CA ASN A 479 -1.96 2.13 -38.49
C ASN A 479 -2.52 1.41 -37.25
N LEU A 480 -3.50 2.02 -36.58
CA LEU A 480 -4.04 1.44 -35.35
C LEU A 480 -4.57 0.02 -35.56
N LYS A 481 -5.26 -0.24 -36.68
CA LYS A 481 -5.82 -1.56 -37.00
C LYS A 481 -4.76 -2.65 -37.18
N GLY A 482 -3.59 -2.31 -37.70
CA GLY A 482 -2.49 -3.25 -37.91
C GLY A 482 -1.66 -3.48 -36.65
N ILE A 483 -1.51 -2.48 -35.79
CA ILE A 483 -0.68 -2.54 -34.57
C ILE A 483 -1.50 -3.00 -33.35
N ALA A 484 -2.80 -2.74 -33.29
CA ALA A 484 -3.67 -3.06 -32.16
C ALA A 484 -3.61 -4.54 -31.70
N PRO A 485 -3.57 -5.56 -32.60
CA PRO A 485 -3.38 -6.94 -32.15
C PRO A 485 -2.11 -7.10 -31.31
N LEU A 486 -0.96 -6.62 -31.79
CA LEU A 486 0.30 -6.69 -31.07
C LEU A 486 0.21 -6.00 -29.69
N ILE A 487 -0.38 -4.80 -29.64
CA ILE A 487 -0.58 -4.04 -28.40
C ILE A 487 -1.44 -4.86 -27.44
N ASN A 488 -2.61 -5.34 -27.87
CA ASN A 488 -3.56 -6.06 -27.02
C ASN A 488 -2.97 -7.38 -26.52
N PHE A 489 -2.34 -8.16 -27.40
CA PHE A 489 -1.70 -9.42 -27.00
C PHE A 489 -0.52 -9.21 -26.06
N SER A 490 0.27 -8.14 -26.23
CA SER A 490 1.37 -7.83 -25.30
C SER A 490 0.91 -7.62 -23.86
N GLN A 491 -0.35 -7.22 -23.66
CA GLN A 491 -0.88 -6.95 -22.32
C GLN A 491 -1.21 -8.23 -21.55
N ILE A 492 -1.51 -9.32 -22.25
CA ILE A 492 -1.99 -10.58 -21.66
C ILE A 492 -1.06 -11.77 -21.94
N CYS A 493 -0.13 -11.65 -22.89
CA CYS A 493 0.75 -12.71 -23.34
C CYS A 493 2.17 -12.21 -23.63
N MET A 494 3.14 -13.10 -23.47
CA MET A 494 4.54 -12.84 -23.79
C MET A 494 4.72 -12.91 -25.31
N LEU A 495 5.20 -11.82 -25.89
CA LEU A 495 5.55 -11.75 -27.31
C LEU A 495 6.95 -12.32 -27.55
N GLU A 496 7.14 -13.01 -28.68
CA GLU A 496 8.47 -13.45 -29.12
C GLU A 496 9.22 -12.30 -29.79
N ASP A 497 10.54 -12.26 -29.62
CA ASP A 497 11.41 -11.18 -30.13
C ASP A 497 11.29 -10.99 -31.64
N GLU A 498 11.08 -12.07 -32.40
CA GLU A 498 10.93 -12.04 -33.86
C GLU A 498 9.83 -11.08 -34.32
N TYR A 499 8.70 -11.00 -33.60
CA TYR A 499 7.60 -10.09 -33.96
C TYR A 499 7.97 -8.63 -33.73
N ILE A 500 8.76 -8.37 -32.68
CA ILE A 500 9.24 -7.04 -32.36
C ILE A 500 10.27 -6.59 -33.39
N ASP A 501 11.17 -7.48 -33.79
CA ASP A 501 12.18 -7.22 -34.81
C ASP A 501 11.54 -6.92 -36.18
N GLN A 502 10.53 -7.70 -36.57
CA GLN A 502 9.75 -7.44 -37.79
C GLN A 502 9.08 -6.06 -37.74
N LEU A 503 8.45 -5.70 -36.61
CA LEU A 503 7.85 -4.37 -36.44
C LEU A 503 8.90 -3.25 -36.57
N ILE A 504 10.08 -3.42 -35.97
CA ILE A 504 11.18 -2.44 -36.06
C ILE A 504 11.62 -2.25 -37.51
N VAL A 505 11.77 -3.33 -38.28
CA VAL A 505 12.11 -3.26 -39.71
C VAL A 505 11.05 -2.47 -40.47
N ILE A 506 9.78 -2.78 -40.25
CA ILE A 506 8.66 -2.11 -40.94
C ILE A 506 8.60 -0.60 -40.58
N LEU A 507 8.81 -0.26 -39.31
CA LEU A 507 8.89 1.14 -38.87
C LEU A 507 10.02 1.89 -39.58
N LYS A 508 11.20 1.28 -39.71
CA LYS A 508 12.36 1.87 -40.42
C LYS A 508 12.11 2.00 -41.92
N ASP A 509 11.57 0.96 -42.56
CA ASP A 509 11.31 0.93 -44.01
C ASP A 509 10.26 1.98 -44.40
N ALA A 510 9.23 2.16 -43.57
CA ALA A 510 8.24 3.22 -43.74
C ALA A 510 8.75 4.61 -43.32
N LYS A 511 10.00 4.74 -42.87
CA LYS A 511 10.59 5.98 -42.33
C LYS A 511 9.71 6.60 -41.25
N HIS A 512 9.13 5.75 -40.41
CA HIS A 512 8.25 6.12 -39.29
C HIS A 512 6.98 6.88 -39.73
N GLN A 513 6.49 6.65 -40.95
CA GLN A 513 5.21 7.17 -41.41
C GLN A 513 4.08 6.20 -41.05
N LEU A 514 3.15 6.67 -40.21
CA LEU A 514 1.86 6.02 -39.97
C LEU A 514 0.94 6.24 -41.18
N TYR A 515 0.41 5.15 -41.73
CA TYR A 515 -0.46 5.18 -42.91
C TYR A 515 -1.90 5.53 -42.53
N LYS A 516 -2.53 6.42 -43.30
CA LYS A 516 -3.99 6.69 -43.27
C LYS A 516 -4.57 7.21 -41.93
N THR A 517 -3.74 7.67 -41.01
CA THR A 517 -4.17 8.23 -39.72
C THR A 517 -3.68 9.66 -39.56
N THR A 518 -4.63 10.59 -39.40
CA THR A 518 -4.37 11.98 -38.95
C THR A 518 -5.14 12.31 -37.67
N GLN A 519 -5.85 11.33 -37.10
CA GLN A 519 -6.61 11.51 -35.87
C GLN A 519 -5.67 11.44 -34.67
N GLN A 520 -5.75 12.45 -33.81
CA GLN A 520 -4.93 12.59 -32.61
C GLN A 520 -5.01 11.36 -31.69
N ASP A 521 -6.23 10.88 -31.40
CA ASP A 521 -6.43 9.74 -30.49
C ASP A 521 -5.83 8.44 -31.01
N GLU A 522 -5.89 8.20 -32.33
CA GLU A 522 -5.28 7.03 -32.95
C GLU A 522 -3.75 7.08 -32.87
N ILE A 523 -3.16 8.24 -33.12
CA ILE A 523 -1.70 8.45 -33.02
C ILE A 523 -1.26 8.24 -31.58
N LEU A 524 -1.98 8.81 -30.61
CA LEU A 524 -1.69 8.68 -29.20
C LEU A 524 -1.76 7.22 -28.75
N SER A 525 -2.81 6.51 -29.16
CA SER A 525 -2.99 5.07 -28.87
C SER A 525 -1.85 4.22 -29.43
N ILE A 526 -1.36 4.54 -30.63
CA ILE A 526 -0.19 3.86 -31.22
C ILE A 526 1.07 4.15 -30.41
N LEU A 527 1.34 5.41 -30.07
CA LEU A 527 2.55 5.80 -29.34
C LEU A 527 2.60 5.14 -27.94
N ILE A 528 1.51 5.25 -27.17
CA ILE A 528 1.40 4.62 -25.85
C ILE A 528 1.51 3.11 -25.98
N GLY A 529 0.75 2.51 -26.91
CA GLY A 529 0.76 1.07 -27.11
C GLY A 529 2.14 0.52 -27.47
N LEU A 530 2.87 1.16 -28.38
CA LEU A 530 4.23 0.76 -28.74
C LEU A 530 5.23 0.97 -27.60
N ALA A 531 5.09 2.05 -26.83
CA ALA A 531 5.90 2.28 -25.63
C ALA A 531 5.68 1.17 -24.59
N SER A 532 4.42 0.80 -24.35
CA SER A 532 4.07 -0.30 -23.45
C SER A 532 4.56 -1.65 -23.96
N VAL A 533 4.53 -1.90 -25.27
CA VAL A 533 5.13 -3.12 -25.87
C VAL A 533 6.64 -3.14 -25.60
N ALA A 534 7.35 -2.03 -25.84
CA ALA A 534 8.79 -1.94 -25.58
C ALA A 534 9.14 -2.19 -24.11
N ALA A 535 8.35 -1.64 -23.18
CA ALA A 535 8.49 -1.88 -21.75
C ALA A 535 8.38 -3.37 -21.41
N ARG A 536 7.30 -4.02 -21.86
CA ARG A 536 7.00 -5.43 -21.53
C ARG A 536 7.98 -6.42 -22.12
N THR A 537 8.46 -6.16 -23.34
CA THR A 537 9.43 -7.02 -24.03
C THR A 537 10.87 -6.67 -23.68
N ARG A 538 11.10 -5.61 -22.88
CA ARG A 538 12.44 -5.09 -22.56
C ARG A 538 13.26 -4.78 -23.83
N ASN A 539 12.59 -4.41 -24.92
CA ASN A 539 13.22 -4.18 -26.20
C ASN A 539 13.64 -2.70 -26.34
N THR A 540 14.91 -2.43 -26.07
CA THR A 540 15.49 -1.07 -26.10
C THR A 540 15.52 -0.48 -27.50
N GLU A 541 15.56 -1.31 -28.54
CA GLU A 541 15.55 -0.83 -29.93
C GLU A 541 14.16 -0.31 -30.32
N LEU A 542 13.10 -1.01 -29.94
CA LEU A 542 11.72 -0.53 -30.10
C LEU A 542 11.50 0.76 -29.29
N ALA A 543 12.01 0.85 -28.06
CA ALA A 543 11.96 2.09 -27.27
C ALA A 543 12.62 3.27 -28.00
N ALA A 544 13.73 3.05 -28.71
CA ALA A 544 14.35 4.08 -29.55
C ALA A 544 13.48 4.44 -30.76
N GLN A 545 12.81 3.48 -31.40
CA GLN A 545 11.88 3.74 -32.50
C GLN A 545 10.66 4.56 -32.03
N VAL A 546 10.13 4.26 -30.84
CA VAL A 546 9.05 5.03 -30.21
C VAL A 546 9.46 6.49 -30.02
N GLY A 547 10.68 6.75 -29.55
CA GLY A 547 11.20 8.13 -29.44
C GLY A 547 11.23 8.86 -30.79
N ILE A 548 11.58 8.18 -31.88
CA ILE A 548 11.55 8.78 -33.24
C ILE A 548 10.10 9.07 -33.68
N LEU A 549 9.18 8.14 -33.45
CA LEU A 549 7.75 8.34 -33.75
C LEU A 549 7.16 9.50 -32.95
N ALA A 550 7.43 9.56 -31.65
CA ALA A 550 6.95 10.62 -30.76
C ALA A 550 7.41 11.99 -31.24
N ARG A 551 8.69 12.13 -31.63
CA ARG A 551 9.23 13.37 -32.24
C ARG A 551 8.48 13.79 -33.50
N ARG A 552 8.21 12.82 -34.38
CA ARG A 552 7.54 13.07 -35.67
C ARG A 552 6.10 13.51 -35.47
N TYR A 553 5.40 12.91 -34.52
CA TYR A 553 3.96 13.09 -34.32
C TYR A 553 3.60 14.01 -33.16
N ARG A 554 4.57 14.61 -32.46
CA ARG A 554 4.33 15.49 -31.31
C ARG A 554 3.27 16.57 -31.55
N ASN A 555 3.27 17.19 -32.73
CA ASN A 555 2.34 18.27 -33.08
C ASN A 555 0.90 17.77 -33.25
N TYR A 556 0.68 16.45 -33.32
CA TYR A 556 -0.63 15.81 -33.43
C TYR A 556 -1.18 15.37 -32.07
N VAL A 557 -0.41 15.48 -30.98
CA VAL A 557 -0.80 15.03 -29.63
C VAL A 557 -1.65 16.09 -28.87
N GLY A 558 -1.87 17.28 -29.45
CA GLY A 558 -2.78 18.34 -28.95
C GLY A 558 -2.19 19.29 -27.91
N GLU A 559 -3.00 20.27 -27.46
CA GLU A 559 -2.70 21.14 -26.30
C GLU A 559 -2.65 20.28 -25.02
N HIS A 560 -1.63 20.47 -24.16
CA HIS A 560 -1.16 19.57 -23.09
C HIS A 560 -0.20 18.45 -23.51
N SER A 561 0.49 18.64 -24.64
CA SER A 561 1.36 17.63 -25.27
C SER A 561 2.50 17.11 -24.39
N GLN A 562 3.07 17.94 -23.50
CA GLN A 562 4.38 17.63 -22.90
C GLN A 562 4.32 16.59 -21.78
N VAL A 563 3.30 16.62 -20.91
CA VAL A 563 3.14 15.62 -19.84
C VAL A 563 2.77 14.25 -20.45
N THR A 564 1.92 14.25 -21.48
CA THR A 564 1.58 13.04 -22.23
C THR A 564 2.82 12.44 -22.91
N LEU A 565 3.64 13.27 -23.56
CA LEU A 565 4.90 12.84 -24.17
C LEU A 565 5.92 12.37 -23.11
N LEU A 566 5.94 12.99 -21.93
CA LEU A 566 6.74 12.52 -20.80
C LEU A 566 6.33 11.10 -20.41
N GLY A 567 5.03 10.83 -20.25
CA GLY A 567 4.49 9.50 -19.97
C GLY A 567 4.90 8.46 -21.02
N ILE A 568 4.73 8.77 -22.32
CA ILE A 568 5.15 7.89 -23.43
C ILE A 568 6.64 7.56 -23.35
N GLY A 569 7.49 8.56 -23.10
CA GLY A 569 8.92 8.35 -23.00
C GLY A 569 9.32 7.55 -21.76
N LEU A 570 8.64 7.74 -20.62
CA LEU A 570 8.89 6.95 -19.41
C LEU A 570 8.39 5.50 -19.54
N TYR A 571 7.30 5.27 -20.27
CA TYR A 571 6.89 3.91 -20.67
C TYR A 571 7.98 3.26 -21.53
N ALA A 572 8.47 3.96 -22.56
CA ALA A 572 9.55 3.43 -23.40
C ALA A 572 10.86 3.23 -22.60
N ALA A 573 11.16 4.12 -21.65
CA ALA A 573 12.34 4.03 -20.79
C ALA A 573 12.35 2.74 -19.97
N ALA A 574 11.18 2.22 -19.59
CA ALA A 574 11.05 0.95 -18.89
C ALA A 574 11.58 -0.25 -19.70
N ALA A 575 11.88 -0.13 -20.99
CA ALA A 575 12.64 -1.16 -21.70
C ALA A 575 14.05 -1.38 -21.12
N HIS A 576 14.63 -0.37 -20.47
CA HIS A 576 15.96 -0.42 -19.85
C HIS A 576 15.89 -0.94 -18.41
N ILE A 577 16.32 -2.18 -18.18
CA ILE A 577 16.34 -2.81 -16.85
C ILE A 577 17.39 -2.14 -15.95
N GLU A 578 18.57 -1.91 -16.50
CA GLU A 578 19.72 -1.33 -15.80
C GLU A 578 19.47 0.14 -15.45
N LEU A 579 19.66 0.47 -14.17
CA LEU A 579 19.30 1.78 -13.64
C LEU A 579 20.03 2.92 -14.37
N GLU A 580 21.33 2.81 -14.64
CA GLU A 580 22.08 3.87 -15.32
C GLU A 580 21.61 4.10 -16.77
N GLU A 581 21.19 3.03 -17.46
CA GLU A 581 20.64 3.14 -18.80
C GLU A 581 19.26 3.80 -18.79
N TRP A 582 18.41 3.38 -17.84
CA TRP A 582 17.11 4.01 -17.62
C TRP A 582 17.26 5.50 -17.28
N LEU A 583 18.17 5.85 -16.36
CA LEU A 583 18.47 7.23 -15.99
C LEU A 583 18.91 8.06 -17.19
N LYS A 584 19.78 7.50 -18.04
CA LYS A 584 20.26 8.15 -19.25
C LYS A 584 19.12 8.39 -20.24
N TYR A 585 18.37 7.35 -20.59
CA TYR A 585 17.26 7.45 -21.55
C TYR A 585 16.21 8.47 -21.06
N SER A 586 15.75 8.33 -19.81
CA SER A 586 14.78 9.23 -19.19
C SER A 586 15.29 10.67 -19.14
N GLY A 587 16.54 10.87 -18.74
CA GLY A 587 17.15 12.20 -18.66
C GLY A 587 17.30 12.88 -20.03
N ASP A 588 17.71 12.14 -21.06
CA ASP A 588 17.82 12.64 -22.43
C ASP A 588 16.42 13.03 -22.97
N TRP A 589 15.40 12.20 -22.73
CA TRP A 589 14.03 12.48 -23.13
C TRP A 589 13.43 13.69 -22.40
N ILE A 590 13.58 13.76 -21.08
CA ILE A 590 13.14 14.91 -20.27
C ILE A 590 13.79 16.19 -20.77
N SER A 591 15.10 16.17 -21.00
CA SER A 591 15.83 17.33 -21.51
C SER A 591 15.29 17.78 -22.86
N GLU A 592 15.00 16.84 -23.76
CA GLU A 592 14.38 17.15 -25.04
C GLU A 592 13.03 17.83 -24.89
N LEU A 593 12.15 17.32 -24.02
CA LEU A 593 10.81 17.88 -23.79
C LEU A 593 10.84 19.28 -23.21
N VAL A 594 11.72 19.55 -22.24
CA VAL A 594 11.82 20.85 -21.58
C VAL A 594 12.22 21.96 -22.56
N TYR A 595 13.07 21.66 -23.54
CA TYR A 595 13.50 22.65 -24.54
C TYR A 595 12.51 22.81 -25.70
N LEU A 596 11.37 22.12 -25.67
CA LEU A 596 10.28 22.38 -26.62
C LEU A 596 9.55 23.67 -26.24
N PRO A 597 9.05 24.44 -27.24
CA PRO A 597 8.15 25.55 -26.97
C PRO A 597 6.94 25.07 -26.15
N THR A 598 6.68 25.75 -25.04
CA THR A 598 5.52 25.53 -24.16
C THR A 598 4.49 26.63 -24.36
N GLU A 599 3.20 26.29 -24.32
CA GLU A 599 2.12 27.28 -24.30
C GLU A 599 1.36 27.24 -22.94
N GLY A 600 0.90 28.39 -22.46
CA GLY A 600 0.11 28.49 -21.23
C GLY A 600 0.82 27.94 -19.98
N ASP A 601 0.11 27.13 -19.18
CA ASP A 601 0.58 26.53 -17.92
C ASP A 601 1.39 25.21 -18.11
N GLU A 602 1.70 24.81 -19.35
CA GLU A 602 2.39 23.54 -19.62
C GLU A 602 3.76 23.43 -18.96
N ALA A 603 4.57 24.51 -18.98
CA ALA A 603 5.88 24.53 -18.35
C ALA A 603 5.78 24.28 -16.84
N LYS A 604 4.78 24.90 -16.19
CA LYS A 604 4.52 24.74 -14.76
C LYS A 604 4.06 23.32 -14.44
N ASN A 605 3.17 22.76 -15.26
CA ASN A 605 2.72 21.38 -15.10
C ASN A 605 3.89 20.40 -15.27
N LEU A 606 4.68 20.53 -16.34
CA LEU A 606 5.87 19.71 -16.55
C LEU A 606 6.84 19.82 -15.37
N LYS A 607 7.09 21.03 -14.86
CA LYS A 607 7.93 21.25 -13.68
C LYS A 607 7.43 20.46 -12.47
N ASN A 608 6.13 20.54 -12.15
CA ASN A 608 5.55 19.80 -11.02
C ASN A 608 5.78 18.28 -11.13
N TRP A 609 5.63 17.73 -12.33
CA TRP A 609 5.92 16.31 -12.61
C TRP A 609 7.40 15.97 -12.42
N LEU A 610 8.30 16.80 -12.94
CA LEU A 610 9.74 16.56 -12.84
C LEU A 610 10.26 16.73 -11.40
N ASP A 611 9.71 17.67 -10.63
CA ASP A 611 10.02 17.85 -9.20
C ASP A 611 9.65 16.58 -8.41
N LEU A 612 8.49 15.97 -8.68
CA LEU A 612 8.10 14.70 -8.05
C LEU A 612 8.96 13.51 -8.51
N LEU A 613 9.18 13.36 -9.82
CA LEU A 613 10.03 12.29 -10.35
C LEU A 613 11.44 12.32 -9.77
N THR A 614 12.01 13.52 -9.59
CA THR A 614 13.34 13.69 -8.98
C THR A 614 13.31 13.62 -7.45
N THR A 615 12.16 13.79 -6.81
CA THR A 615 11.99 13.48 -5.39
C THR A 615 12.02 11.97 -5.15
N PHE A 616 11.34 11.19 -6.00
CA PHE A 616 11.30 9.73 -5.90
C PHE A 616 12.58 9.05 -6.40
N GLU A 617 13.18 9.58 -7.46
CA GLU A 617 14.46 9.12 -7.98
C GLU A 617 15.47 10.28 -8.08
N PRO A 618 16.13 10.63 -6.95
CA PRO A 618 17.08 11.75 -6.90
C PRO A 618 18.25 11.64 -7.88
N ARG A 619 18.62 10.42 -8.31
CA ARG A 619 19.72 10.23 -9.28
C ARG A 619 19.36 10.78 -10.66
N LEU A 620 18.07 10.94 -10.97
CA LEU A 620 17.61 11.54 -12.21
C LEU A 620 18.05 13.01 -12.33
N TYR A 621 18.20 13.71 -11.20
CA TYR A 621 18.72 15.08 -11.17
C TYR A 621 20.10 15.21 -11.83
N CYS A 622 20.94 14.18 -11.72
CA CYS A 622 22.26 14.17 -12.36
C CYS A 622 22.18 14.15 -13.90
N LYS A 623 21.05 13.73 -14.48
CA LYS A 623 20.85 13.65 -15.93
C LYS A 623 20.01 14.81 -16.45
N CYS A 624 18.99 15.27 -15.71
CA CYS A 624 18.07 16.34 -16.17
C CYS A 624 18.17 17.67 -15.39
N GLY A 625 19.11 17.85 -14.46
CA GLY A 625 19.20 19.04 -13.61
C GLY A 625 19.29 20.37 -14.36
N ARG A 626 19.94 20.40 -15.54
CA ARG A 626 19.99 21.60 -16.39
C ARG A 626 18.64 21.92 -17.04
N ALA A 627 17.87 20.88 -17.37
CA ALA A 627 16.54 21.03 -17.92
C ALA A 627 15.59 21.56 -16.83
N LEU A 628 15.64 21.00 -15.62
CA LEU A 628 14.89 21.51 -14.47
C LEU A 628 15.16 22.99 -14.21
N ALA A 629 16.43 23.40 -14.20
CA ALA A 629 16.82 24.80 -14.02
C ALA A 629 16.35 25.73 -15.15
N ALA A 630 16.00 25.20 -16.33
CA ALA A 630 15.44 25.98 -17.43
C ALA A 630 13.93 26.21 -17.32
N LEU A 631 13.25 25.46 -16.43
CA LEU A 631 11.84 25.65 -16.09
C LEU A 631 11.61 26.58 -14.88
N GLU A 632 12.70 26.96 -14.19
CA GLU A 632 12.72 28.01 -13.13
C GLU A 632 12.83 29.41 -13.75
#